data_AF-A0A512DU04-F1
#
_entry.id   AF-A0A512DU04-F1
#
_cell.length_a   1.000
_cell.length_b   1.000
_cell.length_c   1.000
_cell.angle_alpha   90.00
_cell.angle_beta   90.00
_cell.angle_gamma   90.00
#
_symmetry.space_group_name_H-M   'P 1'
#
loop_
_entity.id
_entity.type
_entity.pdbx_description
1 polymer ?
#
loop_
_entity_poly.entity_id
_entity_poly.type
_entity_poly.pdbx_seq_one_letter_code
_entity_poly.pdbx_strand_id
1 'polypeptide(L)'
;MSDIRELRIRKAADGTLASDTGHMVAQVCRLYDATLDRIPDPSGLKHWVNVIESKSLSLEQAIDGFTSSQEFQNKYGRQDSADWVQMLYENVLGRQPDEGGYQNWLDAVDKGMSRSDAMMGFYEATEYVELARLAQTTSDGDDGIWLN
;
A
#
# COMPACT_ATOMS: atom_id res chain seq x y z
N MET A 1 23.21 4.88 -14.00
CA MET A 1 22.44 3.63 -13.86
C MET A 1 21.07 4.04 -13.36
N SER A 2 20.10 4.10 -14.27
CA SER A 2 18.75 4.58 -13.99
C SER A 2 18.03 3.58 -13.10
N ASP A 3 17.53 4.06 -11.96
CA ASP A 3 16.80 3.29 -10.97
C ASP A 3 15.46 2.83 -11.56
N ILE A 4 15.17 1.52 -11.42
CA ILE A 4 13.97 0.86 -11.95
C ILE A 4 12.68 1.47 -11.36
N ARG A 5 12.80 2.24 -10.27
CA ARG A 5 11.73 2.98 -9.61
C ARG A 5 11.17 4.14 -10.45
N GLU A 6 11.96 4.78 -11.31
CA GLU A 6 11.49 5.94 -12.11
C GLU A 6 10.70 5.56 -13.38
N LEU A 7 10.76 4.30 -13.81
CA LEU A 7 10.22 3.89 -15.11
C LEU A 7 8.73 3.48 -15.10
N ARG A 8 8.05 3.42 -13.94
CA ARG A 8 6.66 2.93 -13.87
C ARG A 8 5.55 3.98 -13.95
N ILE A 9 5.86 5.27 -14.01
CA ILE A 9 4.82 6.32 -14.02
C ILE A 9 4.72 7.06 -15.37
N ARG A 10 5.74 7.00 -16.23
CA ARG A 10 5.83 7.86 -17.43
C ARG A 10 5.24 7.32 -18.73
N LYS A 11 4.31 6.37 -18.70
CA LYS A 11 3.53 6.03 -19.91
C LYS A 11 2.03 6.22 -19.74
N ALA A 12 1.66 7.36 -19.18
CA ALA A 12 0.35 7.98 -19.34
C ALA A 12 0.52 9.19 -20.27
N ALA A 13 0.42 8.98 -21.59
CA ALA A 13 0.59 10.04 -22.58
C ALA A 13 -0.53 10.03 -23.65
N ASP A 14 -1.76 9.72 -23.25
CA ASP A 14 -2.94 10.12 -24.06
C ASP A 14 -4.02 10.90 -23.30
N GLY A 15 -3.80 11.18 -22.01
CA GLY A 15 -4.41 12.34 -21.37
C GLY A 15 -5.90 12.27 -21.05
N THR A 16 -6.57 11.12 -21.04
CA THR A 16 -8.02 11.14 -20.71
C THR A 16 -8.61 10.03 -19.83
N LEU A 17 -7.92 8.97 -19.42
CA LEU A 17 -8.49 7.94 -18.51
C LEU A 17 -7.48 7.26 -17.53
N ALA A 18 -6.34 7.88 -17.25
CA ALA A 18 -5.23 7.23 -16.53
C ALA A 18 -5.07 7.62 -15.04
N SER A 19 -6.14 7.96 -14.30
CA SER A 19 -6.06 8.27 -12.87
C SER A 19 -6.48 7.09 -11.97
N ASP A 20 -7.58 6.41 -12.29
CA ASP A 20 -8.21 5.47 -11.34
C ASP A 20 -7.64 4.05 -11.46
N THR A 21 -7.46 3.54 -12.69
CA THR A 21 -6.87 2.21 -12.91
C THR A 21 -5.38 2.18 -12.52
N GLY A 22 -4.65 3.26 -12.78
CA GLY A 22 -3.24 3.40 -12.37
C GLY A 22 -3.09 3.44 -10.85
N HIS A 23 -3.98 4.18 -10.17
CA HIS A 23 -4.08 4.17 -8.72
C HIS A 23 -4.39 2.77 -8.20
N MET A 24 -5.45 2.13 -8.72
CA MET A 24 -5.89 0.80 -8.31
C MET A 24 -4.78 -0.27 -8.46
N VAL A 25 -4.07 -0.26 -9.58
CA VAL A 25 -2.91 -1.14 -9.81
C VAL A 25 -1.85 -0.93 -8.73
N ALA A 26 -1.57 0.32 -8.36
CA ALA A 26 -0.62 0.62 -7.29
C ALA A 26 -1.11 0.15 -5.92
N GLN A 27 -2.40 0.32 -5.61
CA GLN A 27 -2.99 -0.18 -4.35
C GLN A 27 -2.88 -1.70 -4.24
N VAL A 28 -3.23 -2.42 -5.31
CA VAL A 28 -3.11 -3.89 -5.35
C VAL A 28 -1.65 -4.32 -5.23
N CYS A 29 -0.71 -3.66 -5.91
CA CYS A 29 0.72 -3.97 -5.75
C CYS A 29 1.19 -3.78 -4.31
N ARG A 30 0.80 -2.68 -3.65
CA ARG A 30 1.09 -2.44 -2.23
C ARG A 30 0.45 -3.49 -1.33
N LEU A 31 -0.76 -3.94 -1.63
CA LEU A 31 -1.44 -4.99 -0.86
C LEU A 31 -0.66 -6.31 -0.93
N TYR A 32 -0.19 -6.70 -2.11
CA TYR A 32 0.66 -7.88 -2.28
C TYR A 32 1.97 -7.76 -1.52
N ASP A 33 2.63 -6.60 -1.57
CA ASP A 33 3.89 -6.37 -0.86
C ASP A 33 3.68 -6.40 0.66
N ALA A 34 2.67 -5.68 1.15
CA ALA A 34 2.35 -5.57 2.56
C ALA A 34 1.91 -6.91 3.19
N THR A 35 1.08 -7.69 2.49
CA THR A 35 0.52 -8.94 3.05
C THR A 35 1.34 -10.17 2.70
N LEU A 36 1.97 -10.23 1.53
CA LEU A 36 2.65 -11.44 1.05
C LEU A 36 4.15 -11.24 0.85
N ASP A 37 4.66 -10.01 0.97
CA ASP A 37 6.06 -9.65 0.75
C ASP A 37 6.57 -10.24 -0.58
N ARG A 38 5.85 -9.88 -1.65
CA ARG A 38 6.17 -10.20 -3.04
C ARG A 38 5.43 -9.28 -4.01
N ILE A 39 5.91 -9.25 -5.24
CA ILE A 39 5.16 -8.65 -6.35
C ILE A 39 4.03 -9.57 -6.83
N PRO A 40 2.89 -9.00 -7.31
CA PRO A 40 1.85 -9.80 -7.93
C PRO A 40 2.30 -10.40 -9.25
N ASP A 41 1.78 -11.59 -9.57
CA ASP A 41 1.83 -12.10 -10.94
C ASP A 41 0.80 -11.36 -11.82
N PRO A 42 0.97 -11.38 -13.16
CA PRO A 42 0.09 -10.63 -14.06
C PRO A 42 -1.39 -11.02 -13.97
N SER A 43 -1.69 -12.29 -13.70
CA SER A 43 -3.07 -12.79 -13.62
C SER A 43 -3.72 -12.39 -12.30
N GLY A 44 -2.99 -12.52 -11.19
CA GLY A 44 -3.43 -12.06 -9.87
C GLY A 44 -3.68 -10.56 -9.84
N LEU A 45 -2.75 -9.74 -10.35
CA LEU A 45 -2.91 -8.29 -10.44
C LEU A 45 -4.19 -7.93 -11.21
N LYS A 46 -4.38 -8.51 -12.40
CA LYS A 46 -5.55 -8.23 -13.23
C LYS A 46 -6.85 -8.64 -12.54
N HIS A 47 -6.87 -9.78 -11.86
CA HIS A 47 -8.05 -10.24 -11.14
C HIS A 47 -8.46 -9.26 -10.04
N TRP A 48 -7.51 -8.90 -9.16
CA TRP A 48 -7.77 -8.01 -8.02
C TRP A 48 -8.13 -6.59 -8.44
N VAL A 49 -7.46 -6.05 -9.46
CA VAL A 49 -7.84 -4.74 -10.02
C VAL A 49 -9.27 -4.77 -10.53
N ASN A 50 -9.65 -5.79 -11.30
CA ASN A 50 -11.00 -5.87 -11.86
C ASN A 50 -12.09 -5.95 -10.77
N VAL A 51 -11.90 -6.76 -9.72
CA VAL A 51 -12.93 -6.95 -8.68
C VAL A 51 -13.08 -5.73 -7.76
N ILE A 52 -12.02 -4.95 -7.55
CA ILE A 52 -12.08 -3.71 -6.77
C ILE A 52 -12.62 -2.57 -7.65
N GLU A 53 -12.19 -2.47 -8.91
CA GLU A 53 -12.68 -1.47 -9.88
C GLU A 53 -14.17 -1.65 -10.18
N SER A 54 -14.65 -2.90 -10.27
CA SER A 54 -16.09 -3.21 -10.41
C SER A 54 -16.89 -2.97 -9.13
N LYS A 55 -16.25 -2.51 -8.04
CA LYS A 55 -16.82 -2.34 -6.69
C LYS A 55 -17.48 -3.60 -6.15
N SER A 56 -17.04 -4.76 -6.64
CA SER A 56 -17.55 -6.06 -6.19
C SER A 56 -16.93 -6.50 -4.87
N LEU A 57 -15.73 -5.99 -4.55
CA LEU A 57 -15.09 -6.09 -3.25
C LEU A 57 -14.54 -4.72 -2.83
N SER A 58 -14.68 -4.38 -1.55
CA SER A 58 -13.96 -3.25 -0.96
C SER A 58 -12.47 -3.61 -0.75
N LEU A 59 -11.64 -2.59 -0.51
CA LEU A 59 -10.22 -2.80 -0.19
C LEU A 59 -10.05 -3.59 1.12
N GLU A 60 -10.90 -3.34 2.11
CA GLU A 60 -10.95 -4.11 3.37
C GLU A 60 -11.23 -5.60 3.10
N GLN A 61 -12.22 -5.90 2.25
CA GLN A 61 -12.55 -7.28 1.87
C GLN A 61 -11.41 -7.94 1.08
N ALA A 62 -10.68 -7.17 0.29
CA ALA A 62 -9.46 -7.66 -0.35
C ALA A 62 -8.40 -7.99 0.70
N ILE A 63 -8.11 -7.11 1.67
CA ILE A 63 -7.18 -7.37 2.78
C ILE A 63 -7.55 -8.66 3.53
N ASP A 64 -8.83 -8.85 3.85
CA ASP A 64 -9.32 -10.07 4.49
C ASP A 64 -9.06 -11.31 3.61
N GLY A 65 -9.26 -11.20 2.30
CA GLY A 65 -8.95 -12.27 1.34
C GLY A 65 -7.47 -12.64 1.29
N PHE A 66 -6.57 -11.67 1.36
CA PHE A 66 -5.13 -11.91 1.39
C PHE A 66 -4.69 -12.54 2.71
N THR A 67 -5.13 -11.98 3.84
CA THR A 67 -4.72 -12.44 5.19
C THR A 67 -5.32 -13.79 5.59
N SER A 68 -6.48 -14.15 5.03
CA SER A 68 -7.07 -15.48 5.17
C SER A 68 -6.55 -16.52 4.17
N SER A 69 -5.76 -16.10 3.17
CA SER A 69 -5.24 -16.99 2.15
C SER A 69 -4.29 -18.05 2.73
N GLN A 70 -4.31 -19.25 2.13
CA GLN A 70 -3.35 -20.31 2.50
C GLN A 70 -1.90 -19.84 2.33
N GLU A 71 -1.64 -18.96 1.36
CA GLU A 71 -0.31 -18.38 1.14
C GLU A 71 0.15 -17.55 2.35
N PHE A 72 -0.70 -16.65 2.84
CA PHE A 72 -0.43 -15.86 4.03
C PHE A 72 -0.23 -16.75 5.26
N GLN A 73 -1.14 -17.72 5.47
CA GLN A 73 -1.06 -18.66 6.59
C GLN A 73 0.20 -19.53 6.53
N ASN A 74 0.66 -19.92 5.33
CA ASN A 74 1.91 -20.66 5.16
C ASN A 74 3.15 -19.81 5.43
N LYS A 75 3.10 -18.51 5.11
CA LYS A 75 4.23 -17.59 5.28
C LYS A 75 4.41 -17.15 6.74
N TYR A 76 3.32 -16.76 7.39
CA TYR A 76 3.36 -16.12 8.71
C TYR A 76 2.79 -17.00 9.84
N GLY A 77 2.08 -18.09 9.50
CA GLY A 77 1.43 -18.93 10.48
C GLY A 77 0.34 -18.22 11.27
N ARG A 78 0.06 -18.74 12.47
CA ARG A 78 -0.83 -18.09 13.43
C ARG A 78 -0.09 -16.92 14.06
N GLN A 79 -0.40 -15.71 13.60
CA GLN A 79 0.10 -14.45 14.16
C GLN A 79 -0.75 -14.04 15.37
N ASP A 80 -0.13 -13.57 16.45
CA ASP A 80 -0.83 -12.81 17.49
C ASP A 80 -0.91 -11.31 17.14
N SER A 81 -1.39 -10.47 18.05
CA SER A 81 -1.48 -9.01 17.82
C SER A 81 -0.08 -8.37 17.67
N ALA A 82 0.89 -8.83 18.45
CA ALA A 82 2.24 -8.29 18.50
C ALA A 82 2.99 -8.58 17.19
N ASP A 83 2.93 -9.82 16.72
CA ASP A 83 3.52 -10.24 15.44
C ASP A 83 2.87 -9.49 14.27
N TRP A 84 1.54 -9.33 14.31
CA TRP A 84 0.78 -8.62 13.28
C TRP A 84 1.20 -7.15 13.15
N VAL A 85 1.30 -6.43 14.28
CA VAL A 85 1.73 -5.01 14.26
C VAL A 85 3.16 -4.89 13.77
N GLN A 86 4.06 -5.78 14.19
CA GLN A 86 5.44 -5.78 13.72
C GLN A 86 5.51 -5.99 12.20
N MET A 87 4.77 -6.96 11.67
CA MET A 87 4.71 -7.23 10.24
C MET A 87 4.23 -6.01 9.44
N LEU A 88 3.24 -5.25 9.95
CA LEU A 88 2.78 -4.03 9.29
C LEU A 88 3.87 -2.95 9.22
N TYR A 89 4.68 -2.78 10.27
CA TYR A 89 5.82 -1.86 10.24
C TYR A 89 6.85 -2.27 9.19
N GLU A 90 7.20 -3.55 9.16
CA GLU A 90 8.24 -4.06 8.27
C GLU A 90 7.78 -4.06 6.81
N ASN A 91 6.58 -4.57 6.53
CA ASN A 91 6.12 -4.78 5.16
C ASN A 91 5.44 -3.53 4.55
N VAL A 92 4.75 -2.70 5.35
CA VAL A 92 4.05 -1.52 4.84
C VAL A 92 4.95 -0.29 4.88
N LEU A 93 5.63 -0.06 6.00
CA LEU A 93 6.46 1.14 6.20
C LEU A 93 7.93 0.92 5.85
N GLY A 94 8.38 -0.32 5.65
CA GLY A 94 9.78 -0.64 5.37
C GLY A 94 10.73 -0.25 6.50
N ARG A 95 10.22 -0.14 7.74
CA ARG A 95 10.99 0.32 8.90
C ARG A 95 10.67 -0.50 10.15
N GLN A 96 11.58 -0.49 11.11
CA GLN A 96 11.31 -1.07 12.42
C GLN A 96 10.32 -0.18 13.21
N PRO A 97 9.48 -0.80 14.05
CA PRO A 97 8.60 -0.07 14.95
C PRO A 97 9.39 0.83 15.90
N ASP A 98 8.91 2.06 16.09
CA ASP A 98 9.25 2.84 17.27
C ASP A 98 8.39 2.39 18.46
N GLU A 99 8.95 2.41 19.68
CA GLU A 99 8.30 1.84 20.88
C GLU A 99 6.91 2.43 21.14
N GLY A 100 6.78 3.75 21.03
CA GLY A 100 5.51 4.44 21.26
C GLY A 100 4.46 4.12 20.20
N GLY A 101 4.83 4.18 18.91
CA GLY A 101 3.93 3.84 17.81
C GLY A 101 3.52 2.38 17.83
N TYR A 102 4.44 1.47 18.11
CA TYR A 102 4.14 0.04 18.25
C TYR A 102 3.10 -0.21 19.33
N GLN A 103 3.31 0.36 20.52
CA GLN A 103 2.40 0.13 21.64
C GLN A 103 1.00 0.71 21.37
N ASN A 104 0.92 1.87 20.71
CA ASN A 104 -0.38 2.45 20.34
C ASN A 104 -1.19 1.54 19.41
N TRP A 105 -0.53 0.96 18.39
CA TRP A 105 -1.20 0.04 17.46
C TRP A 105 -1.54 -1.30 18.12
N LEU A 106 -0.64 -1.84 18.94
CA LEU A 106 -0.88 -3.07 19.69
C LEU A 106 -2.10 -2.91 20.62
N ASP A 107 -2.13 -1.82 21.39
CA ASP A 107 -3.26 -1.47 22.25
C ASP A 107 -4.57 -1.34 21.46
N ALA A 108 -4.54 -0.77 20.25
CA ALA A 108 -5.73 -0.59 19.43
C ALA A 108 -6.28 -1.95 18.95
N VAL A 109 -5.41 -2.83 18.47
CA VAL A 109 -5.76 -4.20 18.04
C VAL A 109 -6.29 -5.00 19.22
N ASP A 110 -5.63 -4.94 20.39
CA ASP A 110 -6.06 -5.65 21.60
C ASP A 110 -7.39 -5.11 22.16
N LYS A 111 -7.73 -3.85 21.92
CA LYS A 111 -9.04 -3.24 22.25
C LYS A 111 -10.14 -3.55 21.23
N GLY A 112 -9.84 -4.33 20.19
CA GLY A 112 -10.82 -4.84 19.23
C GLY A 112 -10.83 -4.15 17.86
N MET A 113 -9.82 -3.33 17.54
CA MET A 113 -9.60 -2.89 16.16
C MET A 113 -9.35 -4.11 15.27
N SER A 114 -10.00 -4.16 14.10
CA SER A 114 -9.78 -5.27 13.17
C SER A 114 -8.38 -5.19 12.54
N ARG A 115 -7.87 -6.32 12.09
CA ARG A 115 -6.58 -6.37 11.39
C ARG A 115 -6.61 -5.59 10.07
N SER A 116 -7.74 -5.63 9.37
CA SER A 116 -7.97 -4.85 8.15
C SER A 116 -7.98 -3.36 8.42
N ASP A 117 -8.62 -2.90 9.51
CA ASP A 117 -8.57 -1.48 9.93
C ASP A 117 -7.15 -1.04 10.27
N ALA A 118 -6.41 -1.86 11.03
CA ALA A 118 -5.01 -1.57 11.37
C ALA A 118 -4.16 -1.45 10.09
N MET A 119 -4.29 -2.40 9.16
CA MET A 119 -3.58 -2.36 7.88
C MET A 119 -3.93 -1.11 7.07
N MET A 120 -5.21 -0.73 7.01
CA MET A 120 -5.65 0.47 6.31
C MET A 120 -5.02 1.74 6.91
N GLY A 121 -4.92 1.83 8.24
CA GLY A 121 -4.25 2.94 8.90
C GLY A 121 -2.75 3.05 8.56
N PHE A 122 -2.03 1.93 8.46
CA PHE A 122 -0.63 1.92 8.00
C PHE A 122 -0.51 2.29 6.51
N TYR A 123 -1.47 1.83 5.71
CA TYR A 123 -1.54 2.11 4.29
C TYR A 123 -1.75 3.62 4.02
N GLU A 124 -2.72 4.23 4.70
CA GLU A 124 -2.99 5.67 4.63
C GLU A 124 -1.80 6.51 5.11
N ALA A 125 -1.11 6.07 6.17
CA ALA A 125 0.10 6.76 6.65
C ALA A 125 1.20 6.79 5.56
N THR A 126 1.33 5.73 4.78
CA THR A 126 2.31 5.64 3.68
C THR A 126 1.93 6.53 2.51
N GLU A 127 0.66 6.48 2.10
CA GLU A 127 0.16 7.34 1.03
C GLU A 127 0.23 8.82 1.39
N TYR A 128 -0.06 9.18 2.64
CA TYR A 128 0.05 10.56 3.11
C TYR A 128 1.49 11.07 3.08
N VAL A 129 2.46 10.25 3.50
CA VAL A 129 3.89 10.61 3.45
C VAL A 129 4.37 10.78 2.00
N GLU A 130 3.94 9.90 1.09
CA GLU A 130 4.32 10.00 -0.32
C GLU A 130 3.66 11.22 -1.00
N LEU A 131 2.39 11.50 -0.70
CA LEU A 131 1.71 12.72 -1.17
C LEU A 131 2.37 13.99 -0.62
N ALA A 132 2.74 14.02 0.66
CA ALA A 132 3.45 15.14 1.26
C ALA A 132 4.82 15.35 0.62
N ARG A 133 5.54 14.27 0.29
CA ARG A 133 6.82 14.30 -0.40
C ARG A 133 6.68 14.82 -1.84
N LEU A 134 5.69 14.32 -2.57
CA LEU A 134 5.39 14.77 -3.93
C LEU A 134 5.00 16.25 -3.95
N ALA A 135 4.19 16.69 -3.00
CA ALA A 135 3.82 18.09 -2.82
C ALA A 135 5.03 19.01 -2.56
N GLN A 136 6.02 18.53 -1.78
CA GLN A 136 7.28 19.25 -1.56
C GLN A 136 8.16 19.32 -2.81
N THR A 137 8.26 18.25 -3.59
CA THR A 137 8.98 18.30 -4.89
C THR A 137 8.31 19.19 -5.93
N THR A 138 6.99 19.38 -5.86
CA THR A 138 6.29 20.34 -6.74
C THR A 138 6.38 21.79 -6.23
N SER A 139 6.60 22.02 -4.93
CA SER A 139 6.85 23.36 -4.40
C SER A 139 8.30 23.83 -4.60
N ASP A 140 9.25 22.90 -4.75
CA ASP A 140 10.68 23.20 -4.89
C ASP A 140 11.14 23.37 -6.36
N GLY A 141 10.21 23.48 -7.32
CA GLY A 141 10.54 23.43 -8.75
C GLY A 141 9.77 24.32 -9.72
N ASP A 142 8.88 25.21 -9.27
CA ASP A 142 8.17 26.14 -10.16
C ASP A 142 8.58 27.60 -9.94
N ASP A 143 9.91 27.80 -9.88
CA ASP A 143 10.53 29.12 -9.99
C ASP A 143 11.00 29.33 -11.44
N GLY A 144 10.10 29.79 -12.30
CA GLY A 144 10.51 30.55 -13.48
C GLY A 144 9.93 30.09 -14.80
N ILE A 145 8.75 30.61 -15.10
CA ILE A 145 8.39 31.08 -16.43
C ILE A 145 9.60 31.87 -17.00
N TRP A 146 10.36 31.29 -17.91
CA TRP A 146 11.20 32.05 -18.83
C TRP A 146 10.45 32.19 -20.15
N LEU A 147 9.66 33.27 -20.22
CA LEU A 147 9.29 33.86 -21.50
C LEU A 147 10.59 34.32 -22.17
N ASN A 148 10.83 33.85 -23.39
CA ASN A 148 11.60 34.58 -24.39
C ASN A 148 11.00 34.31 -25.77
#